data_AF-A0A6G8CRY1-F1
#
_entry.id   AF-A0A6G8CRY1-F1
#
_cell.length_a   1.000
_cell.length_b   1.000
_cell.length_c   1.000
_cell.angle_alpha   90.00
_cell.angle_beta   90.00
_cell.angle_gamma   90.00
#
_symmetry.space_group_name_H-M   'P 1'
#
loop_
_entity.id
_entity.type
_entity.pdbx_description
1 polymer ?
#
loop_
_entity_poly.entity_id
_entity_poly.type
_entity_poly.pdbx_seq_one_letter_code
_entity_poly.pdbx_strand_id
1 'polypeptide(L)'
;MSIVVFYMHNASPEGLAPSWQPACLHYDDKQMSEALKQCQVLRADLRNAHVTMSSELREMVGPMGVSAVEDGKTPDGHDYEWSKAGRAGKSRRNANEPPKTRQDMDR
;
A
#
# COMPACT_ATOMS: atom_id res chain seq x y z
N MET A 1 -18.02 -5.60 12.02
CA MET A 1 -17.40 -6.23 10.85
C MET A 1 -16.03 -6.72 11.32
N SER A 2 -15.36 -7.58 10.56
CA SER A 2 -14.13 -8.23 11.04
C SER A 2 -12.97 -8.08 10.07
N ILE A 3 -11.77 -7.98 10.64
CA ILE A 3 -10.51 -8.04 9.93
C ILE A 3 -9.84 -9.36 10.31
N VAL A 4 -9.32 -10.08 9.32
CA VAL A 4 -8.58 -11.32 9.51
C VAL A 4 -7.24 -11.22 8.80
N VAL A 5 -6.17 -11.49 9.53
CA VAL A 5 -4.82 -11.60 8.97
C VAL A 5 -4.47 -13.07 8.83
N PHE A 6 -4.29 -13.52 7.60
CA PHE A 6 -3.84 -14.87 7.24
C PHE A 6 -2.34 -14.87 6.97
N TYR A 7 -1.66 -15.93 7.38
CA TYR A 7 -0.24 -16.13 7.09
C TYR A 7 0.14 -17.61 7.17
N MET A 8 1.28 -17.97 6.62
CA MET A 8 1.90 -19.28 6.76
C MET A 8 3.04 -19.17 7.76
N HIS A 9 3.05 -20.02 8.79
CA HIS A 9 4.13 -20.10 9.77
C HIS A 9 4.98 -21.36 9.52
N ASN A 10 6.30 -21.23 9.50
CA ASN A 10 7.23 -22.34 9.46
C ASN A 10 7.41 -22.89 10.89
N ALA A 11 6.85 -24.05 11.16
CA ALA A 11 6.98 -24.71 12.46
C ALA A 11 8.30 -25.48 12.62
N SER A 12 9.05 -25.72 11.54
CA SER A 12 10.29 -26.49 11.58
C SER A 12 11.39 -25.79 12.38
N PRO A 13 12.25 -26.56 13.06
CA PRO A 13 13.50 -26.05 13.63
C PRO A 13 14.38 -25.36 12.58
N GLU A 14 15.25 -24.46 13.03
CA GLU A 14 16.19 -23.75 12.18
C GLU A 14 17.14 -24.72 11.45
N GLY A 15 17.39 -24.47 10.16
CA GLY A 15 18.25 -25.29 9.32
C GLY A 15 17.60 -26.54 8.71
N LEU A 16 16.35 -26.87 9.08
CA LEU A 16 15.58 -27.94 8.45
C LEU A 16 14.64 -27.41 7.37
N ALA A 17 14.18 -28.33 6.51
CA ALA A 17 13.18 -28.01 5.49
C ALA A 17 11.92 -27.40 6.13
N PRO A 18 11.40 -26.29 5.60
CA PRO A 18 10.29 -25.58 6.21
C PRO A 18 8.99 -26.40 6.13
N SER A 19 8.27 -26.46 7.25
CA SER A 19 6.93 -27.04 7.35
C SER A 19 5.95 -25.90 7.55
N TRP A 20 5.32 -25.48 6.45
CA TRP A 20 4.41 -24.34 6.43
C TRP A 20 3.03 -24.74 6.95
N GLN A 21 2.58 -24.08 8.01
CA GLN A 21 1.26 -24.25 8.59
C GLN A 21 0.43 -22.96 8.46
N PRO A 22 -0.85 -23.06 8.07
CA PRO A 22 -1.72 -21.89 8.01
C PRO A 22 -2.03 -21.39 9.42
N ALA A 23 -2.03 -20.08 9.59
CA ALA A 23 -2.41 -19.41 10.83
C ALA A 23 -3.25 -18.17 10.52
N CYS A 24 -4.05 -17.75 11.48
CA CYS A 24 -4.87 -16.54 11.38
C CYS A 24 -4.95 -15.78 12.69
N LEU A 25 -5.08 -14.45 12.57
CA LEU A 25 -5.34 -13.54 13.68
C LEU A 25 -6.60 -12.72 13.35
N HIS A 26 -7.44 -12.53 14.35
CA HIS A 26 -8.72 -11.84 14.23
C HIS A 26 -8.66 -10.48 14.92
N TYR A 27 -9.29 -9.48 14.30
CA TYR A 27 -9.39 -8.13 14.81
C TYR A 27 -10.78 -7.56 14.53
N ASP A 28 -11.24 -6.67 15.41
CA ASP A 28 -12.42 -5.85 15.16
C ASP A 28 -12.09 -4.68 14.22
N ASP A 29 -13.11 -4.08 13.61
CA ASP A 29 -12.97 -2.93 12.71
C ASP A 29 -12.22 -1.74 13.32
N LYS A 30 -12.39 -1.53 14.63
CA LYS A 30 -11.73 -0.46 15.39
C LYS A 30 -10.22 -0.69 15.54
N GLN A 31 -9.73 -1.86 15.17
CA GLN A 31 -8.34 -2.28 15.33
C GLN A 31 -7.58 -2.35 14.00
N MET A 32 -8.05 -1.68 12.94
CA MET A 32 -7.36 -1.63 11.64
C MET A 32 -5.87 -1.28 11.74
N SER A 33 -5.52 -0.25 12.53
CA SER A 33 -4.12 0.14 12.72
C SER A 33 -3.30 -0.96 13.39
N GLU A 34 -3.88 -1.71 14.31
CA GLU A 34 -3.21 -2.84 14.99
C GLU A 34 -3.04 -4.01 14.03
N ALA A 35 -4.05 -4.34 13.23
CA ALA A 35 -3.96 -5.38 12.20
C ALA A 35 -2.88 -5.07 11.15
N LEU A 36 -2.77 -3.81 10.72
CA LEU A 36 -1.72 -3.34 9.80
C LEU A 36 -0.32 -3.44 10.43
N LYS A 37 -0.19 -2.99 11.68
CA LYS A 37 1.07 -3.12 12.43
C LYS A 37 1.47 -4.58 12.57
N GLN A 38 0.52 -5.47 12.87
CA GLN A 38 0.79 -6.89 12.96
C GLN A 38 1.24 -7.49 11.64
N CYS A 39 0.66 -7.08 10.51
CA CYS A 39 1.14 -7.50 9.20
C CYS A 39 2.62 -7.13 8.98
N GLN A 40 3.05 -5.95 9.42
CA GLN A 40 4.46 -5.56 9.34
C GLN A 40 5.35 -6.45 10.21
N VAL A 41 4.94 -6.72 11.45
CA VAL A 41 5.66 -7.63 12.37
C VAL A 41 5.80 -9.02 11.76
N LEU A 42 4.68 -9.59 11.26
CA LEU A 42 4.67 -10.92 10.66
C LEU A 42 5.56 -10.99 9.42
N ARG A 43 5.58 -9.96 8.57
CA ARG A 43 6.43 -9.92 7.37
C ARG A 43 7.92 -9.77 7.68
N ALA A 44 8.28 -9.20 8.82
CA ALA A 44 9.67 -9.03 9.22
C ALA A 44 10.29 -10.33 9.75
N ASP A 45 9.48 -11.26 10.23
CA ASP A 45 9.92 -12.56 10.72
C ASP A 45 10.03 -13.57 9.57
N LEU A 46 11.24 -14.06 9.33
CA LEU A 46 11.58 -15.03 8.27
C LEU A 46 10.88 -16.39 8.45
N ARG A 47 10.34 -16.68 9.64
CA ARG A 47 9.53 -17.87 9.88
C ARG A 47 8.10 -17.72 9.38
N ASN A 48 7.72 -16.56 8.86
CA ASN A 48 6.39 -16.34 8.29
C ASN A 48 6.47 -16.06 6.79
N ALA A 49 5.43 -16.48 6.07
CA ALA A 49 5.26 -16.24 4.65
C ALA A 49 3.79 -15.95 4.31
N HIS A 50 3.54 -15.44 3.10
CA HIS A 50 2.19 -15.23 2.56
C HIS A 50 1.24 -14.41 3.45
N VAL A 51 1.76 -13.37 4.14
CA VAL A 51 0.97 -12.52 5.03
C VAL A 51 -0.02 -11.66 4.24
N THR A 52 -1.31 -11.96 4.40
CA THR A 52 -2.43 -11.33 3.71
C THR A 52 -3.48 -10.90 4.72
N MET A 53 -4.09 -9.74 4.52
CA MET A 53 -5.18 -9.24 5.36
C MET A 53 -6.46 -9.17 4.54
N SER A 54 -7.55 -9.67 5.10
CA SER A 54 -8.91 -9.54 4.57
C SER A 54 -9.75 -8.75 5.57
N SER A 55 -10.59 -7.84 5.09
CA SER A 55 -11.48 -7.05 5.93
C SER A 55 -12.85 -6.91 5.29
N GLU A 56 -13.91 -7.10 6.07
CA GLU A 56 -15.30 -6.90 5.62
C GLU A 56 -15.78 -5.45 5.79
N LEU A 57 -14.87 -4.47 5.71
CA LEU A 57 -15.20 -3.06 5.93
C LEU A 57 -16.03 -2.52 4.75
N ARG A 58 -17.36 -2.61 4.88
CA ARG A 58 -18.32 -2.10 3.88
C ARG A 58 -18.13 -0.61 3.58
N GLU A 59 -17.64 0.15 4.56
CA GLU A 59 -17.38 1.59 4.44
C GLU A 59 -16.01 1.92 3.79
N MET A 60 -15.14 0.92 3.56
CA MET A 60 -13.80 1.17 2.99
C MET A 60 -13.80 1.18 1.46
N VAL A 61 -14.84 0.62 0.84
CA VAL A 61 -15.16 0.87 -0.56
C VAL A 61 -16.00 2.15 -0.53
N GLY A 62 -15.56 3.19 -1.24
CA GLY A 62 -16.39 4.39 -1.43
C GLY A 62 -17.81 4.00 -1.87
N PRO A 63 -18.82 4.86 -1.65
CA PRO A 63 -20.21 4.52 -1.93
C PRO A 63 -20.37 3.86 -3.31
N MET A 64 -21.14 2.77 -3.39
CA MET A 64 -21.35 2.08 -4.67
C MET A 64 -21.86 3.08 -5.72
N GLY A 65 -21.10 3.26 -6.80
CA GLY A 65 -21.41 4.20 -7.88
C GLY A 65 -20.63 5.52 -7.85
N VAL A 66 -19.73 5.74 -6.88
CA VAL A 66 -18.93 6.98 -6.80
C VAL A 66 -17.46 6.63 -6.97
N SER A 67 -16.96 6.70 -8.22
CA SER A 67 -15.66 6.12 -8.59
C SER A 67 -14.63 7.10 -9.12
N ALA A 68 -14.92 8.40 -9.24
CA ALA A 68 -13.99 9.30 -9.89
C ALA A 68 -14.09 10.72 -9.36
N VAL A 69 -12.97 11.44 -9.53
CA VAL A 69 -12.97 12.89 -9.53
C VAL A 69 -13.66 13.33 -10.82
N GLU A 70 -14.80 14.00 -10.69
CA GLU A 70 -15.56 14.55 -11.80
C GLU A 70 -15.50 16.08 -11.71
N ASP A 71 -15.27 16.75 -12.84
CA ASP A 71 -15.13 18.21 -12.92
C ASP A 71 -14.15 18.83 -11.89
N GLY A 72 -13.12 18.06 -11.52
CA GLY A 72 -12.12 18.50 -10.54
C GLY A 72 -12.60 18.46 -9.09
N LYS A 73 -13.71 17.78 -8.79
CA LYS A 73 -14.24 17.61 -7.43
C LYS A 73 -14.12 16.16 -6.95
N THR A 74 -13.87 15.98 -5.66
CA THR A 74 -13.95 14.68 -5.00
C THR A 74 -15.40 14.19 -4.94
N PRO A 75 -15.61 12.89 -4.68
CA PRO A 75 -16.92 12.33 -4.33
C PRO A 75 -17.71 13.13 -3.29
N ASP A 76 -17.02 13.76 -2.33
CA ASP A 76 -17.61 14.55 -1.25
C ASP A 76 -17.84 16.03 -1.63
N GLY A 77 -17.60 16.40 -2.89
CA GLY A 77 -17.76 17.77 -3.40
C GLY A 77 -16.62 18.73 -3.10
N HIS A 78 -15.50 18.24 -2.55
CA HIS A 78 -14.31 19.07 -2.31
C HIS A 78 -13.50 19.26 -3.59
N ASP A 79 -12.79 20.39 -3.71
CA ASP A 79 -11.84 20.57 -4.80
C ASP A 79 -10.72 19.52 -4.73
N TYR A 80 -10.51 18.83 -5.83
CA TYR A 80 -9.44 17.84 -5.97
C TYR A 80 -8.14 18.55 -6.36
N GLU A 81 -7.33 18.87 -5.37
CA GLU A 81 -6.07 19.60 -5.55
C GLU A 81 -4.89 18.73 -6.02
N TRP A 82 -5.08 17.41 -6.14
CA TRP A 82 -4.00 16.53 -6.54
C TRP A 82 -3.62 16.76 -8.00
N SER A 83 -2.37 17.16 -8.22
CA SER A 83 -1.74 17.14 -9.53
C SER A 83 -0.38 16.45 -9.46
N LYS A 84 -0.10 15.56 -10.41
CA LYS A 84 1.21 14.92 -10.57
C LYS A 84 2.33 15.97 -10.65
N ALA A 85 2.06 17.10 -11.30
CA ALA A 85 2.98 18.23 -11.41
C ALA A 85 3.27 18.93 -10.07
N GLY A 86 2.30 18.95 -9.14
CA GLY A 86 2.42 19.66 -7.87
C GLY A 86 3.27 18.95 -6.82
N ARG A 87 3.27 17.60 -6.78
CA ARG A 87 4.05 16.84 -5.78
C ARG A 87 5.19 15.99 -6.34
N ALA A 88 5.03 15.37 -7.52
CA ALA A 88 6.10 14.57 -8.14
C ALA A 88 7.07 15.42 -9.00
N GLY A 89 6.82 16.73 -9.05
CA GLY A 89 7.51 17.66 -9.95
C GLY A 89 6.87 17.65 -11.34
N LYS A 90 6.73 18.84 -11.93
CA LYS A 90 6.33 18.98 -13.33
C LYS A 90 7.41 18.32 -14.20
N SER A 91 7.01 17.47 -15.15
CA SER A 91 7.94 16.92 -16.14
C SER A 91 8.75 18.06 -16.75
N ARG A 92 10.07 18.01 -16.64
CA ARG A 92 10.94 19.06 -17.17
C ARG A 92 10.69 19.15 -18.69
N ARG A 93 10.62 20.37 -19.22
CA ARG A 93 10.35 20.64 -20.65
C ARG A 93 11.31 19.89 -21.58
N ASN A 94 12.49 19.55 -21.07
CA ASN A 94 13.59 18.90 -21.77
C ASN A 94 13.86 17.48 -21.23
N ALA A 95 12.87 16.81 -20.64
CA ALA A 95 13.06 15.49 -20.03
C ALA A 95 13.59 14.42 -21.02
N ASN A 96 13.34 14.62 -22.31
CA ASN A 96 13.83 13.74 -23.40
C ASN A 96 15.16 14.23 -24.01
N GLU A 97 15.69 15.38 -23.60
CA GLU A 97 17.00 15.84 -24.06
C GLU A 97 18.11 15.17 -23.23
N PRO A 98 19.26 14.85 -23.85
CA PRO A 98 20.40 14.35 -23.11
C PRO A 98 20.84 15.37 -22.04
N PRO A 99 21.29 14.91 -20.86
CA PRO A 99 21.68 15.80 -19.78
C PRO A 99 22.85 16.67 -20.20
N LYS A 100 22.66 18.00 -20.21
CA LYS A 100 23.72 18.97 -20.50
C LYS A 100 24.76 18.94 -19.39
N THR A 101 26.03 18.86 -19.77
CA THR A 101 27.15 18.97 -18.84
C THR A 101 27.52 20.44 -18.61
N ARG A 102 28.25 20.74 -17.54
CA ARG A 102 28.69 22.13 -17.24
C ARG A 102 29.43 22.78 -18.41
N GLN A 103 30.19 22.01 -19.19
CA GLN A 103 30.92 22.49 -20.37
C GLN A 103 29.98 23.00 -21.48
N ASP A 104 28.72 22.55 -21.51
CA ASP A 104 27.72 22.97 -22.49
C ASP A 104 26.97 24.25 -22.08
N MET A 105 27.14 24.73 -20.84
CA MET A 105 26.44 25.91 -20.30
C MET A 105 27.27 27.20 -20.37
N ASP A 106 28.58 27.09 -20.58
CA ASP A 106 29.53 28.22 -20.60
C ASP A 106 29.86 28.69 -22.04
N ARG A 107 28.98 28.44 -23.02
CA ARG A 107 29.14 28.81 -24.44
C ARG A 107 28.03 29.71 -24.95
#